data_AF-A0AAF3FDY5-F1
#
_entry.id   AF-A0AAF3FDY5-F1
#
_cell.length_a   1.000
_cell.length_b   1.000
_cell.length_c   1.000
_cell.angle_alpha   90.00
_cell.angle_beta   90.00
_cell.angle_gamma   90.00
#
_symmetry.space_group_name_H-M   'P 1'
#
loop_
_entity.id
_entity.type
_entity.pdbx_description
1 polymer ?
#
loop_
_entity_poly.entity_id
_entity_poly.type
_entity_poly.pdbx_seq_one_letter_code
_entity_poly.pdbx_strand_id
1 'polypeptide(L)'
;MGSGSMPQTIEQLLAAYPVFKPQAQKLHCELTGHDLPNRAPDLGQYVQTKKFLTAWEIHQLFAEYPGIFEDLDEKLIGCKLTKTVIARDPKDIRKHIGGQKFKRAILRGDKIEDDEVTNDEDLAEVQEDDEMEGIDGEPIKRSNKRKGTANPVVKKKKRKQ
;
A
#
# COMPACT_ATOMS: atom_id res chain seq x y z
N MET A 1 -8.04 -12.86 31.42
CA MET A 1 -7.72 -14.26 31.04
C MET A 1 -6.91 -14.19 29.76
N GLY A 2 -5.69 -14.71 29.79
CA GLY A 2 -4.63 -14.42 28.81
C GLY A 2 -4.91 -15.02 27.44
N SER A 3 -4.67 -14.23 26.40
CA SER A 3 -4.49 -14.67 25.02
C SER A 3 -3.23 -15.53 24.95
N GLY A 4 -3.40 -16.83 25.22
CA GLY A 4 -2.37 -17.84 25.06
C GLY A 4 -1.94 -17.91 23.60
N SER A 5 -0.74 -17.41 23.33
CA SER A 5 -0.03 -17.64 22.07
C SER A 5 0.19 -19.15 21.92
N MET A 6 -0.70 -19.82 21.19
CA MET A 6 -0.48 -21.21 20.76
C MET A 6 0.87 -21.30 20.05
N PRO A 7 1.69 -22.34 20.29
CA PRO A 7 2.86 -22.57 19.48
C PRO A 7 2.38 -22.88 18.05
N GLN A 8 2.50 -21.91 17.15
CA GLN A 8 2.20 -22.13 15.74
C GLN A 8 3.17 -23.19 15.24
N THR A 9 2.64 -24.36 14.89
CA THR A 9 3.45 -25.39 14.25
C THR A 9 3.90 -24.90 12.88
N ILE A 10 5.03 -25.41 12.39
CA ILE A 10 5.54 -25.04 11.06
C ILE A 10 4.45 -25.29 10.01
N GLU A 11 3.75 -26.42 10.10
CA GLU A 11 2.63 -26.78 9.23
C GLU A 11 1.49 -25.74 9.24
N GLN A 12 1.14 -25.18 10.40
CA GLN A 12 0.13 -24.12 10.47
C GLN A 12 0.60 -22.83 9.79
N LEU A 13 1.88 -22.48 9.94
CA LEU A 13 2.45 -21.31 9.26
C LEU A 13 2.52 -21.52 7.74
N LEU A 14 2.87 -22.72 7.28
CA LEU A 14 2.83 -23.05 5.85
C LEU A 14 1.40 -23.07 5.30
N ALA A 15 0.43 -23.54 6.09
CA ALA A 15 -0.99 -23.51 5.72
C ALA A 15 -1.54 -22.08 5.65
N ALA A 16 -1.09 -21.20 6.56
CA ALA A 16 -1.49 -19.79 6.56
C ALA A 16 -0.85 -18.98 5.42
N TYR A 17 0.38 -19.34 5.02
CA TYR A 17 1.18 -18.60 4.05
C TYR A 17 1.66 -19.54 2.93
N PRO A 18 0.91 -19.69 1.82
CA PRO A 18 1.28 -20.59 0.71
C PRO A 18 2.51 -20.15 -0.09
N VAL A 19 3.16 -19.05 0.31
CA VAL A 19 4.38 -18.49 -0.32
C VAL A 19 5.68 -19.10 0.21
N PHE A 20 5.62 -19.92 1.26
CA PHE A 20 6.78 -20.63 1.76
C PHE A 20 6.85 -22.02 1.12
N LYS A 21 7.93 -22.28 0.38
CA LYS A 21 8.21 -23.59 -0.20
C LYS A 21 9.18 -24.36 0.69
N PRO A 22 8.80 -25.53 1.22
CA PRO A 22 9.72 -26.38 1.96
C PRO A 22 10.74 -27.03 1.01
N GLN A 23 12.02 -26.75 1.24
CA GLN A 23 13.15 -27.31 0.51
C GLN A 23 14.01 -28.14 1.46
N ALA A 24 13.64 -29.42 1.63
CA ALA A 24 14.27 -30.43 2.48
C ALA A 24 14.51 -30.03 3.95
N GLN A 25 15.53 -29.21 4.22
CA GLN A 25 15.89 -28.73 5.57
C GLN A 25 15.69 -27.21 5.77
N LYS A 26 15.25 -26.50 4.73
CA LYS A 26 15.04 -25.05 4.72
C LYS A 26 13.67 -24.69 4.16
N LEU A 27 13.21 -23.49 4.44
CA LEU A 27 12.00 -22.90 3.87
C LEU A 27 12.43 -21.74 2.96
N HIS A 28 12.07 -21.82 1.69
CA HIS A 28 12.32 -20.76 0.73
C HIS A 28 11.10 -19.83 0.68
N CYS A 29 11.29 -18.53 0.90
CA CYS A 29 10.24 -17.53 0.74
C CYS A 29 10.24 -16.98 -0.68
N GLU A 30 9.22 -17.28 -1.49
CA GLU A 30 9.16 -16.81 -2.87
C GLU A 30 9.05 -15.28 -2.99
N LEU A 31 8.48 -14.62 -1.98
CA LEU A 31 8.27 -13.18 -1.98
C LEU A 31 9.56 -12.37 -1.80
N THR A 32 10.49 -12.92 -1.01
CA THR A 32 11.71 -12.20 -0.62
C THR A 32 12.97 -12.88 -1.12
N GLY A 33 12.86 -14.09 -1.67
CA GLY A 33 13.98 -14.94 -2.05
C GLY A 33 14.85 -15.38 -0.87
N HIS A 34 14.34 -15.29 0.37
CA HIS A 34 15.12 -15.58 1.56
C HIS A 34 14.91 -17.02 2.04
N ASP A 35 16.02 -17.73 2.29
CA ASP A 35 16.01 -19.08 2.84
C ASP A 35 16.07 -19.05 4.37
N LEU A 36 15.09 -19.64 5.02
CA LEU A 36 15.01 -19.78 6.47
C LEU A 36 15.26 -21.22 6.91
N PRO A 37 15.87 -21.45 8.09
CA PRO A 37 15.91 -22.77 8.68
C PRO A 37 14.48 -23.25 8.99
N ASN A 38 14.25 -24.57 8.86
CA ASN A 38 12.95 -25.19 9.14
C ASN A 38 12.66 -25.26 10.67
N ARG A 39 12.52 -24.09 11.30
CA ARG A 39 12.26 -23.92 12.74
C ARG A 39 11.05 -23.01 12.95
N ALA A 40 10.07 -23.50 13.70
CA ALA A 40 8.84 -22.76 14.03
C ALA A 40 9.08 -21.36 14.63
N PRO A 41 9.95 -21.15 15.64
CA PRO A 41 10.13 -19.84 16.23
C PRO A 41 10.80 -18.85 15.27
N ASP A 42 11.76 -19.32 14.45
CA ASP A 42 12.45 -18.49 13.47
C ASP A 42 11.49 -18.05 12.36
N LEU A 43 10.64 -18.95 11.88
CA LEU A 43 9.60 -18.64 10.90
C LEU A 43 8.56 -17.66 11.45
N GLY A 44 8.08 -17.89 12.69
CA GLY A 44 7.12 -17.01 13.34
C GLY A 44 7.67 -15.58 13.54
N GLN A 45 8.93 -15.46 13.94
CA GLN A 45 9.60 -14.15 14.02
C GLN A 45 9.74 -13.50 12.65
N TYR A 46 10.10 -14.29 11.63
CA TYR A 46 10.28 -13.81 10.27
C TYR A 46 8.99 -13.24 9.67
N VAL A 47 7.87 -13.95 9.84
CA VAL A 47 6.54 -13.51 9.38
C VAL A 47 6.11 -12.19 10.04
N GLN A 48 6.58 -11.91 11.26
CA GLN A 48 6.30 -10.65 11.95
C GLN A 48 7.22 -9.49 11.52
N THR A 49 8.26 -9.76 10.73
CA THR A 49 9.17 -8.71 10.28
C THR A 49 8.50 -7.77 9.27
N LYS A 50 8.88 -6.49 9.32
CA LYS A 50 8.39 -5.48 8.36
C LYS A 50 8.69 -5.85 6.91
N LYS A 51 9.81 -6.53 6.66
CA LYS A 51 10.20 -6.98 5.30
C LYS A 51 9.20 -8.00 4.75
N PHE A 52 8.81 -8.98 5.56
CA PHE A 52 7.82 -9.96 5.13
C PHE A 52 6.43 -9.33 4.98
N LEU A 53 5.99 -8.53 5.97
CA LEU A 53 4.66 -7.90 5.94
C LEU A 53 4.47 -7.00 4.72
N THR A 54 5.49 -6.21 4.37
CA THR A 54 5.43 -5.35 3.17
C THR A 54 5.36 -6.15 1.88
N ALA A 55 6.20 -7.18 1.73
CA ALA A 55 6.16 -8.06 0.56
C ALA A 55 4.84 -8.85 0.46
N TRP A 56 4.32 -9.32 1.61
CA TRP A 56 3.03 -10.01 1.70
C TRP A 56 1.87 -9.11 1.30
N GLU A 57 1.85 -7.86 1.77
CA GLU A 57 0.81 -6.89 1.40
C GLU A 57 0.83 -6.59 -0.11
N ILE A 58 2.01 -6.44 -0.72
CA ILE A 58 2.13 -6.28 -2.18
C ILE A 58 1.57 -7.50 -2.90
N HIS A 59 1.93 -8.71 -2.48
CA HIS A 59 1.43 -9.95 -3.08
C HIS A 59 -0.09 -10.08 -2.97
N GLN A 60 -0.68 -9.68 -1.83
CA GLN A 60 -2.13 -9.66 -1.67
C GLN A 60 -2.80 -8.67 -2.64
N LEU A 61 -2.23 -7.47 -2.80
CA LEU A 61 -2.74 -6.49 -3.78
C LEU A 61 -2.64 -7.03 -5.22
N PHE A 62 -1.57 -7.74 -5.56
CA PHE A 62 -1.42 -8.36 -6.88
C PHE A 62 -2.42 -9.49 -7.09
N ALA A 63 -2.73 -10.26 -6.04
CA ALA A 63 -3.74 -11.32 -6.09
C ALA A 63 -5.17 -10.76 -6.19
N GLU A 64 -5.45 -9.59 -5.59
CA GLU A 64 -6.74 -8.91 -5.67
C GLU A 64 -6.95 -8.27 -7.06
N TYR A 65 -5.88 -7.77 -7.69
CA TYR A 65 -5.90 -7.10 -8.98
C TYR A 65 -5.01 -7.81 -10.02
N PRO A 66 -5.37 -9.05 -10.43
CA PRO A 66 -4.55 -9.83 -11.34
C PRO A 66 -4.47 -9.17 -12.72
N GLY A 67 -3.26 -9.06 -13.26
CA GLY A 67 -3.02 -8.50 -14.60
C GLY A 67 -3.11 -6.98 -14.71
N ILE A 68 -3.37 -6.26 -13.62
CA ILE A 68 -3.39 -4.80 -13.59
C ILE A 68 -1.98 -4.24 -13.32
N PHE A 69 -1.22 -4.90 -12.47
CA PHE A 69 0.14 -4.52 -12.12
C PHE A 69 1.17 -5.36 -12.88
N GLU A 70 2.23 -4.71 -13.34
CA GLU A 70 3.41 -5.34 -13.96
C GLU A 70 4.67 -4.86 -13.26
N ASP A 71 5.59 -5.78 -13.02
CA ASP A 71 6.93 -5.41 -12.55
C ASP A 71 7.73 -4.86 -13.73
N LEU A 72 8.00 -3.55 -13.72
CA LEU A 72 8.85 -2.89 -14.71
C LEU A 72 10.33 -3.01 -14.32
N ASP A 73 10.63 -2.70 -13.07
CA ASP A 73 11.98 -2.75 -12.49
C ASP A 73 11.95 -3.34 -11.08
N GLU A 74 13.13 -3.65 -10.52
CA GLU A 74 13.26 -4.18 -9.16
C GLU A 74 12.55 -3.35 -8.07
N LYS A 75 12.39 -2.04 -8.32
CA LYS A 75 11.82 -1.05 -7.40
C LYS A 75 10.57 -0.35 -7.93
N LEU A 76 10.17 -0.61 -9.18
CA LEU A 76 9.08 0.11 -9.84
C LEU A 76 8.07 -0.87 -10.44
N ILE A 77 6.80 -0.59 -10.21
CA ILE A 77 5.67 -1.36 -10.70
C ILE A 77 4.88 -0.45 -11.65
N GLY A 78 4.58 -0.92 -12.85
CA GLY A 78 3.66 -0.27 -13.77
C GLY A 78 2.23 -0.72 -13.53
N CYS A 79 1.29 0.22 -13.56
CA CYS A 79 -0.14 -0.07 -13.60
C CYS A 79 -0.63 0.02 -15.04
N LYS A 80 -1.10 -1.10 -15.63
CA LYS A 80 -1.61 -1.12 -17.01
C LYS A 80 -2.80 -0.20 -17.21
N LEU A 81 -3.71 -0.15 -16.23
CA LEU A 81 -4.95 0.64 -16.32
C LEU A 81 -4.69 2.14 -16.43
N THR A 82 -3.69 2.64 -15.71
CA THR A 82 -3.39 4.08 -15.66
C THR A 82 -2.10 4.43 -16.41
N LYS A 83 -1.43 3.44 -17.00
CA LYS A 83 -0.09 3.53 -17.62
C LYS A 83 0.91 4.30 -16.74
N THR A 84 0.76 4.22 -15.42
CA THR A 84 1.53 4.99 -14.44
C THR A 84 2.54 4.10 -13.75
N VAL A 85 3.76 4.60 -13.56
CA VAL A 85 4.82 3.94 -12.79
C VAL A 85 4.70 4.32 -11.32
N ILE A 86 4.72 3.32 -10.45
CA ILE A 86 4.54 3.44 -9.00
C ILE A 86 5.75 2.79 -8.32
N ALA A 87 6.17 3.32 -7.17
CA ALA A 87 7.19 2.67 -6.36
C ALA A 87 6.70 1.30 -5.83
N ARG A 88 7.61 0.35 -5.67
CA ARG A 88 7.38 -0.97 -5.08
C ARG A 88 7.23 -0.91 -3.56
N ASP A 89 6.31 -0.05 -3.11
CA ASP A 89 5.96 0.18 -1.72
C ASP A 89 4.44 -0.04 -1.54
N PRO A 90 4.01 -0.86 -0.57
CA PRO A 90 2.59 -1.20 -0.40
C PRO A 90 1.73 0.03 -0.12
N LYS A 91 2.30 1.06 0.53
CA LYS A 91 1.60 2.31 0.82
C LYS A 91 1.26 3.09 -0.44
N ASP A 92 2.17 3.15 -1.40
CA ASP A 92 1.97 3.92 -2.62
C ASP A 92 1.07 3.18 -3.60
N ILE A 93 1.17 1.85 -3.67
CA ILE A 93 0.21 1.00 -4.40
C ILE A 93 -1.20 1.19 -3.82
N ARG A 94 -1.36 1.15 -2.49
CA ARG A 94 -2.67 1.33 -1.86
C ARG A 94 -3.25 2.73 -2.10
N LYS A 95 -2.42 3.77 -2.05
CA LYS A 95 -2.84 5.14 -2.42
C LYS A 95 -3.26 5.22 -3.89
N HIS A 96 -2.55 4.53 -4.78
CA HIS A 96 -2.87 4.49 -6.20
C HIS A 96 -4.23 3.84 -6.44
N ILE A 97 -4.47 2.66 -5.85
CA ILE A 97 -5.76 1.94 -5.94
C ILE A 97 -6.91 2.80 -5.38
N GLY A 98 -6.67 3.50 -4.27
CA GLY A 98 -7.65 4.42 -3.67
C GLY A 98 -7.87 5.71 -4.47
N GLY A 99 -6.98 6.02 -5.42
CA GLY A 99 -6.96 7.26 -6.18
C GLY A 99 -8.11 7.39 -7.18
N GLN A 100 -8.49 8.63 -7.47
CA GLN A 100 -9.59 8.92 -8.39
C GLN A 100 -9.27 8.46 -9.83
N LYS A 101 -8.00 8.54 -10.26
CA LYS A 101 -7.55 8.06 -11.57
C LYS A 101 -7.79 6.55 -11.73
N PHE A 102 -7.42 5.74 -10.74
CA PHE A 102 -7.62 4.28 -10.77
C PHE A 102 -9.10 3.90 -10.75
N LYS A 103 -9.92 4.52 -9.88
CA LYS A 103 -11.36 4.29 -9.83
C LYS A 103 -12.07 4.65 -11.15
N ARG A 104 -11.66 5.75 -11.78
CA ARG A 104 -12.18 6.15 -13.09
C ARG A 104 -11.78 5.16 -14.19
N ALA A 105 -10.56 4.65 -14.17
CA ALA A 105 -10.10 3.64 -15.13
C ALA A 105 -10.89 2.32 -14.99
N ILE A 106 -11.13 1.86 -13.76
CA ILE A 106 -11.99 0.70 -13.51
C ILE A 106 -13.43 0.95 -14.00
N LEU A 107 -14.00 2.13 -13.69
CA LEU A 107 -15.37 2.45 -14.06
C LEU A 107 -15.57 2.59 -15.57
N ARG A 108 -14.59 3.18 -16.28
CA ARG A 108 -14.60 3.24 -17.74
C ARG A 108 -14.49 1.86 -18.37
N GLY A 109 -14.04 0.86 -17.62
CA GLY A 109 -13.82 -0.47 -18.13
C GLY A 109 -12.83 -0.42 -19.29
N ASP A 110 -11.83 0.47 -19.19
CA ASP A 110 -10.76 0.63 -20.16
C ASP A 110 -10.09 -0.74 -20.29
N LYS A 111 -10.60 -1.53 -21.25
CA LYS A 111 -9.93 -2.71 -21.75
C LYS A 111 -8.62 -2.17 -22.29
N ILE A 112 -7.56 -2.92 -22.02
CA ILE A 112 -6.21 -2.64 -22.52
C ILE A 112 -6.31 -2.69 -24.05
N GLU A 113 -6.67 -1.57 -24.67
CA GLU A 113 -6.53 -1.31 -26.07
C GLU A 113 -5.29 -0.42 -26.15
N ASP A 114 -4.21 -1.03 -26.66
CA ASP A 114 -2.90 -0.44 -26.84
C ASP A 114 -2.96 0.72 -27.83
N ASP A 115 -3.58 1.85 -27.50
CA ASP A 115 -3.46 3.06 -28.32
C ASP A 115 -3.84 4.33 -27.55
N GLU A 116 -3.19 5.42 -27.97
CA GLU A 116 -3.44 6.84 -27.71
C GLU A 116 -3.12 7.38 -26.30
N VAL A 117 -2.02 8.14 -26.28
CA VAL A 117 -1.63 9.12 -25.27
C VAL A 117 -2.66 10.26 -25.26
N THR A 118 -3.50 10.36 -24.24
CA THR A 118 -4.18 11.63 -23.94
C THR A 118 -3.34 12.38 -22.91
N ASN A 119 -2.55 13.33 -23.40
CA ASN A 119 -1.89 14.35 -22.59
C ASN A 119 -2.92 15.05 -21.69
N ASP A 120 -2.67 15.09 -20.38
CA ASP A 120 -3.41 15.91 -19.40
C ASP A 120 -3.03 17.41 -19.57
N GLU A 121 -3.13 17.96 -20.79
CA GLU A 121 -3.12 19.41 -21.04
C GLU A 121 -4.48 19.84 -21.58
N ASP A 122 -5.50 19.86 -20.72
CA ASP A 122 -6.62 20.78 -20.92
C ASP A 122 -7.08 21.35 -19.58
N LEU A 123 -6.41 22.46 -19.29
CA LEU A 123 -6.74 23.48 -18.33
C LEU A 123 -7.95 24.24 -18.89
N ALA A 124 -9.14 23.65 -18.83
CA ALA A 124 -10.37 24.38 -19.08
C ALA A 124 -10.91 24.92 -17.75
N GLU A 125 -10.54 26.18 -17.47
CA GLU A 125 -11.32 27.06 -16.61
C GLU A 125 -12.80 26.95 -17.00
N VAL A 126 -13.63 26.48 -16.06
CA VAL A 126 -15.07 26.68 -16.20
C VAL A 126 -15.34 28.10 -15.72
N GLN A 127 -15.45 29.03 -16.67
CA GLN A 127 -16.12 30.31 -16.46
C GLN A 127 -17.60 30.02 -16.24
N GLU A 128 -18.05 30.07 -14.99
CA GLU A 128 -19.48 30.13 -14.65
C GLU A 128 -19.86 31.61 -14.59
N ASP A 129 -20.16 32.18 -15.75
CA ASP A 129 -20.88 33.46 -15.86
C ASP A 129 -22.29 33.17 -16.40
N ASP A 130 -23.24 32.92 -15.50
CA ASP A 130 -24.65 33.28 -15.75
C ASP A 130 -25.33 33.51 -14.40
N GLU A 131 -25.58 34.79 -14.13
CA GLU A 131 -26.46 35.27 -13.07
C GLU A 131 -27.87 34.68 -13.24
N MET A 132 -28.50 34.21 -12.14
CA MET A 132 -29.79 34.76 -11.70
C MET A 132 -30.21 34.27 -10.31
N GLU A 133 -30.36 35.26 -9.43
CA GLU A 133 -31.24 35.46 -8.27
C GLU A 133 -31.70 34.31 -7.34
N GLY A 134 -31.39 34.50 -6.05
CA GLY A 134 -32.44 34.66 -5.05
C GLY A 134 -32.80 33.43 -4.20
N ILE A 135 -31.99 33.13 -3.17
CA ILE A 135 -32.54 32.57 -1.93
C ILE A 135 -31.70 32.97 -0.72
N ASP A 136 -32.37 33.61 0.23
CA ASP A 136 -31.89 34.13 1.49
C ASP A 136 -31.61 32.97 2.47
N GLY A 137 -30.41 32.90 3.08
CA GLY A 137 -30.16 31.82 4.05
C GLY A 137 -28.76 31.76 4.67
N GLU A 138 -28.53 32.62 5.66
CA GLU A 138 -27.58 32.56 6.81
C GLU A 138 -26.10 32.12 6.66
N PRO A 139 -25.16 32.86 7.30
CA PRO A 139 -23.72 32.57 7.26
C PRO A 139 -23.32 31.48 8.27
N ILE A 140 -22.82 30.35 7.76
CA ILE A 140 -22.15 29.32 8.57
C ILE A 140 -20.77 29.83 9.02
N LYS A 141 -20.64 30.01 10.34
CA LYS A 141 -19.44 30.48 11.04
C LYS A 141 -18.26 29.52 10.87
N ARG A 142 -17.24 29.91 10.09
CA ARG A 142 -15.91 29.26 10.07
C ARG A 142 -15.22 29.50 11.42
N SER A 143 -15.13 28.46 12.24
CA SER A 143 -14.34 28.48 13.47
C SER A 143 -12.94 27.90 13.22
N ASN A 144 -11.95 28.78 13.27
CA ASN A 144 -10.52 28.47 13.38
C ASN A 144 -10.27 27.52 14.56
N LYS A 145 -9.52 26.43 14.35
CA LYS A 145 -8.84 25.73 15.44
C LYS A 145 -7.45 25.26 15.04
N ARG A 146 -6.50 26.19 15.14
CA ARG A 146 -5.07 25.90 15.29
C ARG A 146 -4.84 25.29 16.69
N LYS A 147 -4.23 24.09 16.73
CA LYS A 147 -3.47 23.54 17.87
C LYS A 147 -2.41 22.62 17.22
N GLY A 148 -1.10 22.82 17.27
CA GLY A 148 -0.29 23.58 18.21
C GLY A 148 -0.05 22.77 19.48
N THR A 149 0.83 21.77 19.45
CA THR A 149 1.58 21.31 20.64
C THR A 149 2.91 20.72 20.24
N ALA A 150 3.95 21.24 20.89
CA ALA A 150 5.36 20.96 20.73
C ALA A 150 5.75 19.53 21.13
N ASN A 151 6.78 19.02 20.48
CA ASN A 151 7.46 17.76 20.82
C ASN A 151 8.71 18.10 21.66
N PRO A 152 8.85 17.64 22.91
CA PRO A 152 10.06 17.91 23.69
C PRO A 152 11.20 16.94 23.32
N VAL A 153 12.31 17.52 22.86
CA VAL A 153 13.57 16.84 22.59
C VAL A 153 14.20 16.33 23.89
N VAL A 154 14.27 15.00 24.05
CA VAL A 154 14.99 14.33 25.13
C VAL A 154 16.50 14.46 24.88
N LYS A 155 17.17 15.39 25.58
CA LYS A 155 18.63 15.50 25.58
C LYS A 155 19.24 14.50 26.57
N LYS A 156 19.87 13.46 26.02
CA LYS A 156 20.81 12.56 26.71
C LYS A 156 22.07 13.34 27.13
N LYS A 157 22.46 13.23 28.41
CA LYS A 157 23.85 13.43 28.90
C LYS A 157 24.11 12.35 29.95
N LYS A 158 24.73 11.22 29.59
CA LYS A 158 26.18 10.91 29.69
C LYS A 158 26.79 11.14 31.10
N ARG A 159 26.87 10.04 31.86
CA ARG A 159 28.07 9.39 32.42
C ARG A 159 29.23 10.26 32.94
N LYS A 160 29.59 10.03 34.20
CA LYS A 160 30.91 10.04 34.90
C LYS A 160 30.67 10.56 36.32
N GLN A 161 31.26 10.06 37.40
CA GLN A 161 32.38 9.16 37.64
C GLN A 161 32.09 8.43 38.96
#